data_AF-A0A183TT28-F1
#
_entry.id   AF-A0A183TT28-F1
#
_cell.length_a   1.000
_cell.length_b   1.000
_cell.length_c   1.000
_cell.angle_alpha   90.00
_cell.angle_beta   90.00
_cell.angle_gamma   90.00
#
_symmetry.space_group_name_H-M   'P 1'
#
loop_
_entity.id
_entity.type
_entity.pdbx_description
1 polymer ?
#
loop_
_entity_poly.entity_id
_entity_poly.type
_entity_poly.pdbx_seq_one_letter_code
_entity_poly.pdbx_strand_id
1 'polypeptide(L)'
;LIYTFTEITRLYLGFIGNLAEKVPELAAFWLLSLLIQLPGIFFLLLDSGMILCSFERTIHAVEATFSVLETVIGFFVVKLMVQNQAVKFYTMTQGAIPEDLTDTPKEHCA
;
A
#
# COMPACT_ATOMS: atom_id res chain seq x y z
N LEU A 1 -18.62 12.10 8.52
CA LEU A 1 -18.82 11.74 7.09
C LEU A 1 -17.51 11.32 6.43
N ILE A 2 -16.49 12.18 6.35
CA ILE A 2 -15.20 11.83 5.71
C ILE A 2 -14.61 10.54 6.28
N TYR A 3 -14.45 10.46 7.61
CA TYR A 3 -13.98 9.25 8.29
C TYR A 3 -14.80 7.98 7.99
N THR A 4 -16.12 8.10 7.91
CA THR A 4 -17.02 6.96 7.61
C THR A 4 -16.81 6.45 6.18
N PHE A 5 -16.69 7.35 5.21
CA PHE A 5 -16.38 6.97 3.83
C PHE A 5 -15.00 6.33 3.73
N THR A 6 -13.99 6.90 4.41
CA THR A 6 -12.65 6.32 4.47
C THR A 6 -12.68 4.91 5.06
N GLU A 7 -13.44 4.69 6.14
CA GLU A 7 -13.60 3.38 6.78
C GLU A 7 -14.24 2.34 5.86
N ILE A 8 -15.27 2.72 5.09
CA ILE A 8 -15.93 1.83 4.12
C ILE A 8 -14.96 1.43 3.00
N THR A 9 -14.25 2.41 2.42
CA THR A 9 -13.24 2.14 1.38
C THR A 9 -12.12 1.27 1.92
N ARG A 10 -11.70 1.51 3.16
CA ARG A 10 -10.71 0.70 3.86
C ARG A 10 -11.14 -0.75 4.01
N LEU A 11 -12.37 -0.98 4.48
CA LEU A 11 -12.91 -2.32 4.67
C LEU A 11 -13.05 -3.08 3.35
N TYR A 12 -13.46 -2.38 2.29
CA TYR A 12 -13.59 -2.93 0.95
C TYR A 12 -12.22 -3.33 0.36
N LEU A 13 -11.21 -2.44 0.42
CA LEU A 13 -9.86 -2.75 -0.05
C LEU A 13 -9.17 -3.83 0.79
N GLY A 14 -9.40 -3.87 2.10
CA GLY A 14 -8.89 -4.93 2.96
C GLY A 14 -9.48 -6.30 2.64
N PHE A 15 -10.78 -6.35 2.32
CA PHE A 15 -11.45 -7.57 1.89
C PHE A 15 -10.89 -8.08 0.55
N ILE A 16 -10.78 -7.20 -0.45
CA ILE A 16 -10.24 -7.58 -1.77
C ILE A 16 -8.75 -7.96 -1.66
N GLY A 17 -7.94 -7.20 -0.90
CA GLY A 17 -6.53 -7.50 -0.71
C GLY A 17 -6.27 -8.84 -0.03
N ASN A 18 -7.14 -9.27 0.88
CA ASN A 18 -7.06 -10.59 1.53
C ASN A 18 -7.51 -11.72 0.59
N LEU A 19 -8.56 -11.49 -0.22
CA LEU A 19 -9.14 -12.51 -1.09
C LEU A 19 -8.41 -12.68 -2.44
N ALA A 20 -7.74 -11.63 -2.92
CA ALA A 20 -7.05 -11.63 -4.22
C ALA A 20 -5.56 -11.97 -4.11
N GLU A 21 -4.99 -12.11 -2.89
CA GLU A 21 -3.55 -12.24 -2.63
C GLU A 21 -2.73 -11.12 -3.31
N LYS A 22 -3.43 -10.03 -3.67
CA LYS A 22 -2.91 -8.84 -4.34
C LYS A 22 -2.58 -7.85 -3.22
N VAL A 23 -1.40 -8.06 -2.64
CA VAL A 23 -0.67 -7.07 -1.82
C VAL A 23 -0.86 -5.61 -2.31
N PRO A 24 -0.94 -5.30 -3.63
CA PRO A 24 -1.26 -3.96 -4.11
C PRO A 24 -2.49 -3.23 -3.58
N GLU A 25 -3.60 -3.91 -3.29
CA GLU A 25 -4.79 -3.24 -2.78
C GLU A 25 -4.63 -2.84 -1.30
N LEU A 26 -3.82 -3.58 -0.55
CA LEU A 26 -3.47 -3.26 0.83
C LEU A 26 -2.59 -2.00 0.95
N ALA A 27 -1.72 -1.75 -0.02
CA ALA A 27 -0.96 -0.50 -0.07
C ALA A 27 -1.80 0.70 -0.50
N ALA A 28 -2.82 0.50 -1.35
CA ALA A 28 -3.77 1.56 -1.67
C ALA A 28 -4.58 1.95 -0.43
N PHE A 29 -4.98 0.97 0.39
CA PHE A 29 -5.58 1.19 1.71
C PHE A 29 -4.66 2.03 2.61
N TRP A 30 -3.39 1.66 2.67
CA TRP A 30 -2.38 2.35 3.49
C TRP A 30 -2.12 3.78 3.01
N LEU A 31 -1.96 3.99 1.70
CA LEU A 31 -1.71 5.31 1.12
C LEU A 31 -2.91 6.25 1.34
N LEU A 32 -4.13 5.72 1.28
CA LEU A 32 -5.36 6.50 1.50
C LEU A 32 -5.47 6.94 2.98
N SER A 33 -5.15 6.05 3.92
CA SER A 33 -5.04 6.40 5.34
C SER A 33 -3.97 7.48 5.56
N LEU A 34 -2.79 7.31 4.98
CA LEU A 34 -1.68 8.25 5.16
C LEU A 34 -2.00 9.64 4.60
N LEU A 35 -2.62 9.70 3.42
CA LEU A 35 -2.93 10.96 2.73
C LEU A 35 -4.05 11.76 3.40
N ILE A 36 -5.05 11.10 3.99
CA ILE A 36 -6.18 11.79 4.64
C ILE A 36 -5.96 11.97 6.14
N GLN A 37 -5.38 10.99 6.82
CA GLN A 37 -5.35 10.92 8.27
C GLN A 37 -4.15 11.67 8.87
N LEU A 38 -2.97 11.64 8.24
CA LEU A 38 -1.82 12.44 8.71
C LEU A 38 -2.09 13.95 8.68
N PRO A 39 -2.57 14.58 7.59
CA PRO A 39 -2.81 16.02 7.61
C PRO A 39 -3.90 16.39 8.61
N GLY A 40 -4.91 15.52 8.82
CA GLY A 40 -5.93 15.72 9.84
C GLY A 40 -5.34 15.72 11.25
N ILE A 41 -4.60 14.68 11.64
CA ILE A 41 -3.97 14.57 12.97
C ILE A 41 -2.97 15.71 13.18
N PHE A 42 -2.16 16.02 12.16
CA PHE A 42 -1.14 17.07 12.25
C PHE A 42 -1.78 18.46 12.39
N PHE A 43 -2.88 18.73 11.69
CA PHE A 43 -3.65 19.96 11.85
C PHE A 43 -4.20 20.09 13.28
N LEU A 44 -4.79 19.03 13.82
CA LEU A 44 -5.30 19.03 15.19
C LEU A 44 -4.20 19.14 16.26
N LEU A 45 -3.00 18.62 16.01
CA LEU A 45 -1.87 18.72 16.95
C LEU A 45 -1.15 20.07 16.90
N LEU A 46 -1.00 20.67 15.71
CA LEU A 46 -0.31 21.94 15.53
C LEU A 46 -1.18 23.15 15.88
N ASP A 47 -2.48 23.02 15.73
CA ASP A 47 -3.40 24.08 16.10
C ASP A 47 -3.47 24.20 17.64
N SER A 48 -2.62 25.07 18.18
CA SER A 48 -2.57 25.39 19.61
C SER A 48 -3.75 26.26 20.07
N GLY A 49 -4.57 26.73 19.12
CA GLY A 49 -5.73 27.60 19.36
C GLY A 49 -7.03 26.84 19.63
N MET A 50 -7.12 25.58 19.22
CA MET A 50 -8.23 24.72 19.54
C MET A 50 -8.19 24.31 21.01
N ILE A 51 -9.26 24.66 21.74
CA ILE A 51 -9.51 24.20 23.11
C ILE A 51 -9.99 22.73 23.01
N LEU A 52 -9.07 21.83 22.67
CA LEU A 52 -9.30 20.40 22.84
C LEU A 52 -9.14 20.04 24.31
N CYS A 53 -10.03 19.18 24.81
CA CYS A 53 -9.88 18.66 26.16
C CYS A 53 -8.57 17.84 26.26
N SER A 54 -7.90 17.84 27.42
CA SER A 54 -6.64 17.09 27.61
C SER A 54 -6.76 15.60 27.22
N PHE A 55 -7.96 15.05 27.32
CA PHE A 55 -8.29 13.69 26.90
C PHE A 55 -8.26 13.51 25.37
N GLU A 56 -8.91 14.40 24.62
CA GLU A 56 -8.96 14.34 23.15
C GLU A 56 -7.54 14.49 22.56
N ARG A 57 -6.73 15.39 23.12
CA ARG A 57 -5.33 15.55 22.70
C ARG A 57 -4.50 14.28 22.91
N THR A 58 -4.79 13.53 23.97
CA THR A 58 -4.10 12.25 24.25
C THR A 58 -4.49 11.19 23.22
N ILE A 59 -5.77 11.11 22.86
CA ILE A 59 -6.24 10.19 21.81
C ILE A 59 -5.55 10.50 20.48
N HIS A 60 -5.48 11.77 20.08
CA HIS A 60 -4.80 12.15 18.84
C HIS A 60 -3.29 11.89 18.88
N ALA A 61 -2.65 12.00 20.05
CA ALA A 61 -1.24 11.64 20.21
C ALA A 61 -0.99 10.12 20.08
N VAL A 62 -1.89 9.30 20.62
CA VAL A 62 -1.84 7.84 20.45
C VAL A 62 -2.11 7.46 19.00
N GLU A 63 -3.10 8.08 18.37
CA GLU A 63 -3.43 7.91 16.95
C GLU A 63 -2.23 8.27 16.06
N ALA A 64 -1.55 9.39 16.33
CA ALA A 64 -0.34 9.81 15.62
C ALA A 64 0.76 8.75 15.71
N THR A 65 0.95 8.17 16.90
CA THR A 65 1.97 7.14 17.13
C THR A 65 1.68 5.87 16.31
N PHE A 66 0.42 5.41 16.32
CA PHE A 66 -0.01 4.28 15.50
C PHE A 66 0.15 4.56 14.01
N SER A 67 -0.20 5.76 13.55
CA SER A 67 -0.07 6.17 12.15
C SER A 67 1.39 6.19 11.66
N VAL A 68 2.35 6.57 12.52
CA VAL A 68 3.78 6.50 12.20
C VAL A 68 4.25 5.06 12.04
N LEU A 69 3.84 4.16 12.95
CA LEU A 69 4.17 2.74 12.84
C LEU A 69 3.57 2.12 11.57
N GLU A 70 2.30 2.42 11.30
CA GLU A 70 1.62 2.03 10.07
C GLU A 70 2.40 2.55 8.84
N THR A 71 2.84 3.81 8.86
CA THR A 71 3.63 4.41 7.78
C THR A 71 4.93 3.65 7.50
N VAL A 72 5.68 3.31 8.54
CA VAL A 72 6.93 2.56 8.37
C VAL A 72 6.66 1.19 7.75
N ILE A 73 5.69 0.45 8.28
CA ILE A 73 5.36 -0.89 7.80
C ILE A 73 4.84 -0.84 6.36
N GLY A 74 3.93 0.08 6.05
CA GLY A 74 3.37 0.19 4.70
C GLY A 74 4.40 0.62 3.66
N PHE A 75 5.41 1.42 4.01
CA PHE A 75 6.53 1.70 3.11
C PHE A 75 7.28 0.43 2.69
N PHE A 76 7.55 -0.48 3.63
CA PHE A 76 8.16 -1.77 3.32
C PHE A 76 7.26 -2.63 2.41
N VAL A 77 5.96 -2.64 2.68
CA VAL A 77 4.99 -3.39 1.87
C VAL A 77 4.93 -2.84 0.43
N VAL A 78 4.89 -1.52 0.27
CA VAL A 78 4.90 -0.87 -1.06
C VAL A 78 6.19 -1.21 -1.82
N LYS A 79 7.35 -1.17 -1.16
CA LYS A 79 8.63 -1.57 -1.75
C LYS A 79 8.61 -3.02 -2.26
N LEU A 80 8.11 -3.94 -1.43
CA LEU A 80 7.96 -5.36 -1.80
C LEU A 80 7.01 -5.52 -2.99
N MET A 81 5.93 -4.75 -3.03
CA MET A 81 4.97 -4.81 -4.13
C MET A 81 5.54 -4.34 -5.45
N VAL A 82 6.30 -3.23 -5.47
CA VAL A 82 6.93 -2.73 -6.70
C VAL A 82 7.84 -3.82 -7.29
N GLN A 83 8.57 -4.54 -6.44
CA GLN A 83 9.40 -5.66 -6.86
C GLN A 83 8.56 -6.83 -7.40
N ASN A 84 7.45 -7.19 -6.74
CA ASN A 84 6.56 -8.25 -7.19
C ASN A 84 5.82 -7.92 -8.49
N GLN A 85 5.45 -6.66 -8.73
CA GLN A 85 4.87 -6.23 -9.99
C GLN A 85 5.88 -6.28 -11.14
N ALA A 86 7.14 -5.90 -10.89
CA ALA A 86 8.20 -6.02 -11.89
C ALA A 86 8.38 -7.48 -12.31
N VAL A 87 8.44 -8.42 -11.36
CA VAL A 87 8.55 -9.86 -11.66
C VAL A 87 7.37 -10.36 -12.51
N LYS A 88 6.13 -10.00 -12.15
CA LYS A 88 4.94 -10.37 -12.94
C LYS A 88 4.97 -9.78 -14.35
N PHE A 89 5.44 -8.54 -14.51
CA PHE A 89 5.60 -7.91 -15.82
C PHE A 89 6.63 -8.66 -16.66
N TYR A 90 7.81 -8.97 -16.10
CA TYR A 90 8.84 -9.74 -16.80
C TYR A 90 8.36 -11.12 -17.23
N THR A 91 7.68 -11.87 -16.36
CA THR A 91 7.09 -13.17 -16.70
C THR A 91 6.03 -13.06 -17.80
N MET A 92 5.17 -12.04 -17.77
CA MET A 92 4.16 -11.80 -18.81
C MET A 92 4.80 -11.40 -20.15
N THR A 93 5.86 -10.59 -20.15
CA THR A 93 6.61 -10.26 -21.37
C THR A 93 7.47 -11.41 -21.90
N GLN A 94 8.02 -12.28 -21.03
CA GLN A 94 8.74 -13.48 -21.46
C GLN A 94 7.82 -14.52 -22.09
N GLY A 95 6.57 -14.63 -21.64
CA GLY A 95 5.55 -15.47 -22.30
C GLY A 95 5.10 -14.97 -23.68
N ALA A 96 5.47 -13.73 -24.05
CA ALA A 96 5.27 -13.17 -25.39
C ALA A 96 6.52 -13.21 -26.27
N ILE A 97 7.65 -13.72 -25.75
CA ILE A 97 8.75 -14.18 -26.61
C ILE A 97 8.31 -15.56 -27.10
N PRO A 98 8.01 -15.73 -28.40
CA PRO A 98 7.71 -17.05 -28.92
C PRO A 98 8.88 -17.97 -28.57
N GLU A 99 8.55 -19.18 -28.12
CA GLU A 99 9.45 -20.33 -27.93
C GLU A 99 10.05 -20.79 -29.29
N ASP A 100 10.40 -19.86 -30.16
CA ASP A 100 10.94 -20.03 -31.50
C ASP A 100 12.41 -19.58 -31.60
N LEU A 101 13.00 -19.06 -30.51
CA LEU A 101 14.42 -18.68 -30.46
C LEU A 101 15.25 -19.48 -29.44
N THR A 102 14.70 -20.54 -28.84
CA THR A 102 15.48 -21.52 -28.06
C THR A 102 15.67 -22.86 -28.76
N ASP A 103 15.18 -23.03 -29.99
CA ASP A 103 15.54 -24.16 -30.84
C ASP A 103 16.48 -23.69 -31.97
N THR A 104 17.70 -23.30 -31.61
CA THR A 104 18.78 -23.45 -32.58
C THR A 104 19.14 -24.93 -32.64
N PRO A 105 18.93 -25.59 -33.78
CA PRO A 105 19.10 -27.02 -33.92
C PRO A 105 20.51 -27.48 -33.62
N LYS A 106 20.55 -28.70 -33.10
CA LYS A 106 21.70 -29.54 -32.86
C LYS A 106 22.44 -29.69 -34.20
N GLU A 107 23.46 -28.88 -34.43
CA GLU A 107 24.41 -29.08 -35.53
C GLU A 107 25.28 -30.30 -35.20
N HIS A 108 24.69 -31.47 -35.41
CA HIS A 108 25.42 -32.68 -35.72
C HIS A 108 25.76 -32.61 -37.20
N CYS A 109 27.02 -32.28 -37.53
CA CYS A 109 27.60 -32.68 -38.80
C CYS A 109 29.13 -32.78 -38.72
N ALA A 110 29.60 -33.97 -39.11
CA ALA A 110 30.97 -34.45 -39.33
C ALA A 110 31.82 -34.84 -38.10
#